data_AF-A0A9E5QCZ0-F1
#
_entry.id   AF-A0A9E5QCZ0-F1
#
_cell.length_a   1.000
_cell.length_b   1.000
_cell.length_c   1.000
_cell.angle_alpha   90.00
_cell.angle_beta   90.00
_cell.angle_gamma   90.00
#
_symmetry.space_group_name_H-M   'P 1'
#
loop_
_entity.id
_entity.type
_entity.pdbx_description
1 polymer ?
#
loop_
_entity_poly.entity_id
_entity_poly.type
_entity_poly.pdbx_seq_one_letter_code
_entity_poly.pdbx_strand_id
1 'polypeptide(L)'
;MLRTIPGIKVNTAKLHPLIIPPSATSVPWQEVGIEGGFTELRSTDTRKSAIKTQLIISIIFICLTFSSTLYTQNTLIQFEHLTINEGLSQNAVQCVAQDNRGFIWFGTQDGLNRYDGYEFTVYQNEPRDSTSLSNNYVQTILADSEGFLWIGTINGGLNKFNAETETFIRYKNDPDDPNSLSNDVVVSLYEDRSGNLWIGTYGGGLNRFDREKQTFTHYRHDPQNSNSLSHDIVLDIYQDSQKNFWIGTMGGGLTKFDRESKTFTHYQHDPADPTSLSHNRVWEIYEDRNGSLWIGTMNRGLNKFNRQSKSFTHYKHDPDDPNSLSNNVV
;
A
#
# COMPACT_ATOMS: atom_id res chain seq x y z
N MET A 1 28.37 -43.23 -0.07
CA MET A 1 28.04 -44.18 -1.15
C MET A 1 27.38 -43.36 -2.27
N LEU A 2 28.14 -43.08 -3.34
CA LEU A 2 27.77 -42.20 -4.46
C LEU A 2 26.74 -42.87 -5.38
N ARG A 3 25.78 -42.10 -5.93
CA ARG A 3 25.40 -42.16 -7.35
C ARG A 3 24.90 -40.80 -7.84
N THR A 4 25.60 -40.28 -8.83
CA THR A 4 25.36 -39.10 -9.66
C THR A 4 24.62 -39.49 -10.95
N ILE A 5 23.82 -38.57 -11.51
CA ILE A 5 23.34 -38.61 -12.91
C ILE A 5 23.48 -37.18 -13.51
N PRO A 6 23.86 -37.02 -14.79
CA PRO A 6 24.62 -35.87 -15.30
C PRO A 6 23.77 -34.86 -16.13
N GLY A 7 24.44 -33.76 -16.51
CA GLY A 7 23.84 -32.56 -17.08
C GLY A 7 23.61 -32.53 -18.60
N ILE A 8 23.01 -31.42 -19.05
CA ILE A 8 22.77 -31.09 -20.46
C ILE A 8 23.40 -29.72 -20.76
N LYS A 9 24.19 -29.70 -21.83
CA LYS A 9 24.94 -28.55 -22.36
C LYS A 9 24.10 -27.71 -23.33
N VAL A 10 24.36 -26.42 -23.28
CA VAL A 10 23.99 -25.37 -24.25
C VAL A 10 24.62 -25.66 -25.62
N ASN A 11 23.87 -25.44 -26.70
CA ASN A 11 24.44 -25.38 -28.05
C ASN A 11 23.98 -24.12 -28.78
N THR A 12 24.94 -23.38 -29.32
CA THR A 12 24.80 -22.17 -30.11
C THR A 12 24.95 -22.54 -31.59
N ALA A 13 24.10 -22.00 -32.46
CA ALA A 13 24.28 -22.13 -33.91
C ALA A 13 24.12 -20.76 -34.58
N LYS A 14 25.23 -20.27 -35.13
CA LYS A 14 25.33 -19.15 -36.08
C LYS A 14 24.93 -19.64 -37.48
N LEU A 15 24.25 -18.79 -38.25
CA LEU A 15 24.13 -18.94 -39.71
C LEU A 15 24.47 -17.61 -40.39
N HIS A 16 25.47 -17.64 -41.26
CA HIS A 16 25.70 -16.71 -42.36
C HIS A 16 25.56 -17.50 -43.67
N PRO A 17 25.16 -16.85 -44.77
CA PRO A 17 25.94 -17.02 -46.00
C PRO A 17 26.23 -15.72 -46.78
N LEU A 18 27.39 -15.74 -47.45
CA LEU A 18 27.97 -14.80 -48.43
C LEU A 18 27.22 -14.80 -49.80
N ILE A 19 26.91 -13.66 -50.43
CA ILE A 19 27.63 -12.88 -51.50
C ILE A 19 27.67 -13.55 -52.91
N ILE A 20 26.74 -13.25 -53.86
CA ILE A 20 26.72 -12.36 -55.10
C ILE A 20 27.88 -12.46 -56.12
N PRO A 21 27.80 -11.96 -57.40
CA PRO A 21 26.73 -11.72 -58.42
C PRO A 21 27.20 -12.26 -59.84
N PRO A 22 26.76 -11.80 -61.07
CA PRO A 22 26.95 -10.43 -61.61
C PRO A 22 25.85 -9.85 -62.55
N SER A 23 26.04 -8.55 -62.79
CA SER A 23 25.43 -7.53 -63.69
C SER A 23 25.07 -7.90 -65.14
N ALA A 24 24.07 -7.21 -65.73
CA ALA A 24 24.30 -6.04 -66.62
C ALA A 24 23.04 -5.61 -67.41
N THR A 25 23.01 -4.31 -67.68
CA THR A 25 22.08 -3.45 -68.41
C THR A 25 21.79 -3.80 -69.88
N SER A 26 20.56 -3.52 -70.37
CA SER A 26 20.31 -2.71 -71.59
C SER A 26 18.80 -2.53 -71.89
N VAL A 27 18.43 -1.29 -72.23
CA VAL A 27 17.17 -0.74 -72.82
C VAL A 27 17.37 -0.80 -74.37
N PRO A 28 16.39 -0.79 -75.35
CA PRO A 28 15.42 0.31 -75.59
C PRO A 28 14.14 0.14 -76.51
N TRP A 29 13.37 1.26 -76.59
CA TRP A 29 12.34 1.71 -77.58
C TRP A 29 10.88 1.24 -77.39
N GLN A 30 9.82 2.04 -77.62
CA GLN A 30 9.64 3.17 -78.54
C GLN A 30 8.42 4.03 -78.13
N GLU A 31 8.57 5.35 -78.03
CA GLU A 31 7.45 6.31 -77.98
C GLU A 31 7.65 7.33 -79.12
N VAL A 32 6.64 7.47 -79.97
CA VAL A 32 6.60 8.42 -81.08
C VAL A 32 6.10 9.75 -80.54
N GLY A 33 6.91 10.80 -80.72
CA GLY A 33 6.57 12.17 -80.37
C GLY A 33 5.61 12.82 -81.36
N ILE A 34 4.87 13.81 -80.86
CA ILE A 34 4.50 15.01 -81.62
C ILE A 34 4.76 16.21 -80.70
N GLU A 35 5.65 17.09 -81.15
CA GLU A 35 5.94 18.40 -80.60
C GLU A 35 4.77 19.38 -80.81
N GLY A 36 4.63 20.35 -79.90
CA GLY A 36 4.09 21.67 -80.23
C GLY A 36 3.18 22.26 -79.17
N GLY A 37 3.64 23.34 -78.52
CA GLY A 37 2.74 24.26 -77.82
C GLY A 37 3.34 24.91 -76.57
N PHE A 38 4.07 26.01 -76.76
CA PHE A 38 4.48 26.93 -75.70
C PHE A 38 3.26 27.65 -75.07
N THR A 39 3.47 28.14 -73.84
CA THR A 39 2.75 29.19 -73.09
C THR A 39 1.41 28.85 -72.42
N GLU A 40 1.44 28.36 -71.16
CA GLU A 40 0.49 28.71 -70.07
C GLU A 40 0.82 27.98 -68.74
N LEU A 41 1.90 28.32 -68.00
CA LEU A 41 2.23 27.59 -66.75
C LEU A 41 2.77 28.44 -65.59
N ARG A 42 2.38 29.72 -65.45
CA ARG A 42 2.73 30.51 -64.24
C ARG A 42 1.58 30.86 -63.30
N SER A 43 0.32 30.69 -63.71
CA SER A 43 -0.84 31.05 -62.87
C SER A 43 -1.39 29.89 -62.04
N THR A 44 -1.11 28.64 -62.42
CA THR A 44 -1.66 27.45 -61.76
C THR A 44 -0.85 27.02 -60.53
N ASP A 45 0.44 27.30 -60.51
CA ASP A 45 1.35 26.82 -59.45
C ASP A 45 1.27 27.67 -58.17
N THR A 46 1.14 28.99 -58.32
CA THR A 46 0.86 29.92 -57.22
C THR A 46 -0.52 29.66 -56.60
N ARG A 47 -1.52 29.31 -57.42
CA ARG A 47 -2.86 28.94 -56.93
C ARG A 47 -2.85 27.62 -56.16
N LYS A 48 -2.09 26.61 -56.62
CA LYS A 48 -1.91 25.33 -55.91
C LYS A 48 -1.12 25.50 -54.60
N SER A 49 -0.10 26.36 -54.59
CA SER A 49 0.66 26.71 -53.39
C SER A 49 -0.21 27.44 -52.37
N ALA A 50 -1.00 28.42 -52.79
CA ALA A 50 -1.94 29.13 -51.94
C ALA A 50 -3.00 28.20 -51.33
N ILE A 51 -3.56 27.27 -52.12
CA ILE A 51 -4.52 26.26 -51.64
C ILE A 51 -3.88 25.32 -50.61
N LYS A 52 -2.64 24.86 -50.83
CA LYS A 52 -1.91 24.03 -49.86
C LYS A 52 -1.65 24.78 -48.55
N THR A 53 -1.24 26.04 -48.61
CA THR A 53 -1.01 26.88 -47.42
C THR A 53 -2.32 27.15 -46.68
N GLN A 54 -3.41 27.45 -47.39
CA GLN A 54 -4.74 27.63 -46.81
C GLN A 54 -5.23 26.35 -46.11
N LEU A 55 -4.97 25.18 -46.71
CA LEU A 55 -5.33 23.89 -46.15
C LEU A 55 -4.53 23.58 -44.87
N ILE A 56 -3.22 23.85 -44.87
CA ILE A 56 -2.36 23.67 -43.70
C ILE A 56 -2.79 24.59 -42.56
N ILE A 57 -3.06 25.88 -42.84
CA ILE A 57 -3.56 26.83 -41.84
C ILE A 57 -4.91 26.36 -41.29
N SER A 58 -5.80 25.87 -42.16
CA SER A 58 -7.10 25.34 -41.73
C SER A 58 -6.96 24.11 -40.84
N ILE A 59 -6.04 23.19 -41.16
CA ILE A 59 -5.76 22.00 -40.34
C ILE A 59 -5.16 22.41 -38.99
N ILE A 60 -4.22 23.36 -38.96
CA ILE A 60 -3.65 23.87 -37.71
C ILE A 60 -4.73 24.53 -36.85
N PHE A 61 -5.62 25.32 -37.46
CA PHE A 61 -6.74 25.95 -36.75
C PHE A 61 -7.71 24.92 -36.20
N ILE A 62 -8.03 23.87 -36.96
CA ILE A 62 -8.86 22.74 -36.50
C ILE A 62 -8.19 22.03 -35.32
N CYS A 63 -6.89 21.72 -35.39
CA CYS A 63 -6.14 21.09 -34.31
C CYS A 63 -6.06 21.97 -33.05
N LEU A 64 -5.94 23.30 -33.20
CA LEU A 64 -5.96 24.26 -32.10
C LEU A 64 -7.35 24.38 -31.46
N THR A 65 -8.42 24.28 -32.25
CA THR A 65 -9.79 24.24 -31.71
C THR A 65 -10.14 22.91 -31.04
N PHE A 66 -9.54 21.80 -31.49
CA PHE A 66 -9.72 20.47 -30.87
C PHE A 66 -8.97 20.33 -29.54
N SER A 67 -7.87 21.06 -29.36
CA SER A 67 -7.12 21.07 -28.09
C SER A 67 -7.75 21.92 -27.00
N SER A 68 -8.71 22.81 -27.36
CA SER A 68 -9.48 23.60 -26.39
C SER A 68 -10.74 22.92 -25.83
N THR A 69 -11.09 21.72 -26.31
CA THR A 69 -12.22 20.92 -25.79
C THR A 69 -11.74 19.59 -25.26
N LEU A 70 -10.77 19.61 -24.34
CA LEU A 70 -10.61 18.50 -23.41
C LEU A 70 -11.77 18.61 -22.41
N TYR A 71 -12.85 17.88 -22.66
CA TYR A 71 -13.80 17.57 -21.61
C TYR A 71 -13.04 16.72 -20.59
N THR A 72 -12.75 17.29 -19.42
CA THR A 72 -12.54 16.47 -18.22
C THR A 72 -13.77 15.56 -18.12
N GLN A 73 -13.57 14.25 -18.22
CA GLN A 73 -14.57 13.34 -17.69
C GLN A 73 -14.62 13.63 -16.20
N ASN A 74 -15.67 14.28 -15.74
CA ASN A 74 -16.12 14.09 -14.37
C ASN A 74 -16.50 12.62 -14.28
N THR A 75 -15.54 11.75 -13.98
CA THR A 75 -15.79 10.39 -13.57
C THR A 75 -16.62 10.50 -12.29
N LEU A 76 -17.93 10.40 -12.44
CA LEU A 76 -18.82 10.21 -11.31
C LEU A 76 -18.36 8.92 -10.64
N ILE A 77 -17.83 9.07 -9.44
CA ILE A 77 -17.43 7.92 -8.63
C ILE A 77 -18.72 7.21 -8.25
N GLN A 78 -18.88 5.99 -8.76
CA GLN A 78 -19.98 5.10 -8.40
C GLN A 78 -19.44 4.05 -7.44
N PHE A 79 -20.23 3.75 -6.40
CA PHE A 79 -19.89 2.74 -5.41
C PHE A 79 -20.87 1.58 -5.54
N GLU A 80 -20.33 0.37 -5.59
CA GLU A 80 -21.09 -0.84 -5.32
C GLU A 80 -21.10 -1.07 -3.81
N HIS A 81 -22.26 -1.48 -3.29
CA HIS A 81 -22.46 -1.68 -1.86
C HIS A 81 -22.52 -3.18 -1.57
N LEU A 82 -21.46 -3.71 -0.96
CA LEU A 82 -21.43 -5.07 -0.41
C LEU A 82 -21.82 -5.02 1.07
N THR A 83 -22.98 -5.58 1.40
CA THR A 83 -23.60 -5.51 2.73
C THR A 83 -23.92 -6.90 3.27
N ILE A 84 -24.63 -6.96 4.41
CA ILE A 84 -25.16 -8.21 4.95
C ILE A 84 -26.07 -8.98 3.97
N ASN A 85 -26.71 -8.29 3.02
CA ASN A 85 -27.57 -8.92 2.02
C ASN A 85 -26.76 -9.72 0.99
N GLU A 86 -25.50 -9.35 0.79
CA GLU A 86 -24.56 -10.00 -0.11
C GLU A 86 -23.71 -11.08 0.61
N GLY A 87 -23.84 -11.22 1.93
CA GLY A 87 -23.19 -12.27 2.74
C GLY A 87 -22.14 -11.79 3.73
N LEU A 88 -21.91 -10.48 3.86
CA LEU A 88 -21.05 -9.91 4.91
C LEU A 88 -21.63 -10.23 6.29
N SER A 89 -20.82 -10.63 7.26
CA SER A 89 -21.31 -11.01 8.58
C SER A 89 -21.87 -9.83 9.39
N GLN A 90 -21.28 -8.64 9.25
CA GLN A 90 -21.70 -7.45 9.98
C GLN A 90 -21.23 -6.15 9.28
N ASN A 91 -22.05 -5.08 9.35
CA ASN A 91 -21.83 -3.85 8.57
C ASN A 91 -20.67 -2.95 9.06
N ALA A 92 -20.24 -3.06 10.32
CA ALA A 92 -19.14 -2.29 10.89
C ALA A 92 -17.80 -2.99 10.63
N VAL A 93 -17.32 -2.84 9.39
CA VAL A 93 -15.97 -3.26 8.97
C VAL A 93 -14.92 -2.41 9.70
N GLN A 94 -14.02 -3.07 10.42
CA GLN A 94 -12.93 -2.44 11.16
C GLN A 94 -11.63 -2.38 10.36
N CYS A 95 -11.39 -3.38 9.52
CA CYS A 95 -10.19 -3.47 8.72
C CYS A 95 -10.45 -4.23 7.42
N VAL A 96 -9.63 -3.94 6.41
CA VAL A 96 -9.62 -4.63 5.13
C VAL A 96 -8.19 -5.01 4.80
N ALA A 97 -7.99 -6.23 4.30
CA ALA A 97 -6.71 -6.71 3.78
C ALA A 97 -6.92 -7.45 2.47
N GLN A 98 -5.87 -7.53 1.65
CA GLN A 98 -5.85 -8.41 0.48
C GLN A 98 -4.71 -9.41 0.66
N ASP A 99 -4.99 -10.69 0.40
CA ASP A 99 -3.96 -11.73 0.44
C ASP A 99 -3.25 -11.89 -0.91
N ASN A 100 -2.20 -12.71 -0.93
CA ASN A 100 -1.42 -12.98 -2.14
C ASN A 100 -2.16 -13.81 -3.22
N ARG A 101 -3.33 -14.37 -2.88
CA ARG A 101 -4.21 -15.09 -3.80
C ARG A 101 -5.25 -14.17 -4.44
N GLY A 102 -5.33 -12.93 -3.96
CA GLY A 102 -6.23 -11.89 -4.46
C GLY A 102 -7.56 -11.79 -3.70
N PHE A 103 -7.80 -12.62 -2.69
CA PHE A 103 -9.01 -12.51 -1.87
C PHE A 103 -8.98 -11.24 -1.03
N ILE A 104 -10.15 -10.63 -0.87
CA ILE A 104 -10.33 -9.49 0.02
C ILE A 104 -10.87 -9.99 1.35
N TRP A 105 -10.24 -9.56 2.44
CA TRP A 105 -10.58 -9.96 3.79
C TRP A 105 -11.12 -8.77 4.56
N PHE A 106 -12.25 -8.96 5.22
CA PHE A 106 -12.91 -7.94 6.04
C PHE A 106 -12.99 -8.42 7.48
N GLY A 107 -12.40 -7.65 8.39
CA GLY A 107 -12.59 -7.82 9.82
C GLY A 107 -13.79 -7.00 10.27
N THR A 108 -14.74 -7.64 10.94
CA THR A 108 -15.97 -6.99 11.43
C THR A 108 -16.10 -7.18 12.94
N GLN A 109 -17.12 -6.55 13.53
CA GLN A 109 -17.45 -6.80 14.94
C GLN A 109 -18.00 -8.20 15.20
N ASP A 110 -18.42 -8.92 14.16
CA ASP A 110 -18.99 -10.27 14.29
C ASP A 110 -18.47 -11.25 13.21
N GLY A 111 -17.15 -11.35 13.08
CA GLY A 111 -16.49 -12.37 12.29
C GLY A 111 -15.45 -11.83 11.31
N LEU A 112 -14.66 -12.77 10.78
CA LEU A 112 -13.74 -12.57 9.67
C LEU A 112 -14.42 -13.01 8.37
N ASN A 113 -14.36 -12.18 7.34
CA ASN A 113 -15.03 -12.44 6.07
C ASN A 113 -13.99 -12.51 4.95
N ARG A 114 -14.01 -13.57 4.14
CA ARG A 114 -13.26 -13.69 2.89
C ARG A 114 -14.20 -13.42 1.73
N TYR A 115 -13.82 -12.56 0.81
CA TYR A 115 -14.55 -12.28 -0.41
C TYR A 115 -13.70 -12.66 -1.63
N ASP A 116 -14.28 -13.44 -2.54
CA ASP A 116 -13.61 -13.95 -3.74
C ASP A 116 -13.95 -13.17 -5.03
N GLY A 117 -14.72 -12.09 -4.90
CA GLY A 117 -15.25 -11.34 -6.04
C GLY A 117 -16.69 -11.72 -6.42
N TYR A 118 -17.25 -12.76 -5.79
CA TYR A 118 -18.60 -13.23 -6.02
C TYR A 118 -19.35 -13.45 -4.71
N GLU A 119 -18.77 -14.18 -3.78
CA GLU A 119 -19.42 -14.63 -2.54
C GLU A 119 -18.54 -14.37 -1.31
N PHE A 120 -19.18 -14.29 -0.14
CA PHE A 120 -18.52 -14.22 1.15
C PHE A 120 -18.44 -15.59 1.81
N THR A 121 -17.25 -15.92 2.33
CA THR A 121 -17.07 -16.98 3.34
C THR A 121 -16.85 -16.35 4.71
N VAL A 122 -17.64 -16.74 5.71
CA VAL A 122 -17.58 -16.18 7.06
C VAL A 122 -16.92 -17.18 8.02
N TYR A 123 -15.95 -16.69 8.80
CA TYR A 123 -15.28 -17.43 9.87
C TYR A 123 -15.58 -16.79 11.22
N GLN A 124 -16.12 -17.59 12.14
CA GLN A 124 -16.50 -17.16 13.49
C GLN A 124 -15.89 -18.07 14.55
N ASN A 125 -15.99 -17.62 15.80
CA ASN A 125 -15.65 -18.40 16.98
C ASN A 125 -16.70 -19.49 17.20
N GLU A 126 -16.21 -20.72 17.22
CA GLU A 126 -16.98 -21.88 17.63
C GLU A 126 -16.45 -22.33 19.00
N PRO A 127 -17.18 -22.11 20.11
CA PRO A 127 -16.67 -22.31 21.46
C PRO A 127 -16.14 -23.71 21.77
N ARG A 128 -16.57 -24.72 21.00
CA ARG A 128 -16.17 -26.13 21.16
C ARG A 128 -15.11 -26.58 20.16
N ASP A 129 -14.69 -25.71 19.25
CA ASP A 129 -13.65 -25.99 18.27
C ASP A 129 -12.45 -25.08 18.55
N SER A 130 -11.32 -25.67 18.93
CA SER A 130 -10.09 -24.93 19.18
C SER A 130 -9.42 -24.40 17.91
N THR A 131 -9.85 -24.88 16.74
CA THR A 131 -9.31 -24.54 15.41
C THR A 131 -10.10 -23.46 14.69
N SER A 132 -11.19 -22.95 15.28
CA SER A 132 -11.94 -21.78 14.77
C SER A 132 -11.34 -20.45 15.27
N LEU A 133 -11.89 -19.31 14.84
CA LEU A 133 -11.45 -17.99 15.29
C LEU A 133 -11.57 -17.84 16.82
N SER A 134 -10.66 -17.12 17.49
CA SER A 134 -10.70 -17.01 18.96
C SER A 134 -11.79 -16.08 19.51
N ASN A 135 -12.22 -15.09 18.74
CA ASN A 135 -13.26 -14.11 19.08
C ASN A 135 -13.77 -13.45 17.79
N ASN A 136 -15.06 -13.14 17.71
CA ASN A 136 -15.68 -12.58 16.49
C ASN A 136 -15.34 -11.11 16.25
N TYR A 137 -14.95 -10.35 17.27
CA TYR A 137 -14.59 -8.94 17.09
C TYR A 137 -13.18 -8.84 16.50
N VAL A 138 -13.09 -8.79 15.18
CA VAL A 138 -11.84 -8.67 14.42
C VAL A 138 -11.47 -7.21 14.26
N GLN A 139 -10.32 -6.83 14.81
CA GLN A 139 -9.86 -5.44 14.81
C GLN A 139 -8.85 -5.15 13.68
N THR A 140 -7.98 -6.10 13.37
CA THR A 140 -6.89 -5.92 12.41
C THR A 140 -6.55 -7.23 11.72
N ILE A 141 -6.16 -7.14 10.44
CA ILE A 141 -5.76 -8.27 9.60
C ILE A 141 -4.45 -7.91 8.90
N LEU A 142 -3.51 -8.84 8.89
CA LEU A 142 -2.25 -8.73 8.16
C LEU A 142 -2.03 -9.98 7.31
N ALA A 143 -1.93 -9.82 5.99
CA ALA A 143 -1.37 -10.84 5.11
C ALA A 143 0.15 -10.72 5.15
N ASP A 144 0.83 -11.78 5.56
CA ASP A 144 2.29 -11.79 5.63
C ASP A 144 2.94 -12.28 4.33
N SER A 145 4.25 -12.08 4.26
CA SER A 145 5.08 -12.44 3.11
C SER A 145 5.19 -13.95 2.87
N GLU A 146 4.86 -14.77 3.87
CA GLU A 146 4.81 -16.24 3.79
C GLU A 146 3.44 -16.75 3.30
N GLY A 147 2.45 -15.87 3.12
CA GLY A 147 1.11 -16.21 2.67
C GLY A 147 0.15 -16.63 3.79
N PHE A 148 0.53 -16.44 5.05
CA PHE A 148 -0.38 -16.58 6.19
C PHE A 148 -1.15 -15.30 6.44
N LEU A 149 -2.34 -15.44 7.01
CA LEU A 149 -3.10 -14.33 7.54
C LEU A 149 -2.99 -14.31 9.07
N TRP A 150 -2.72 -13.13 9.60
CA TRP A 150 -2.70 -12.84 11.03
C TRP A 150 -3.88 -11.96 11.37
N ILE A 151 -4.62 -12.33 12.41
CA ILE A 151 -5.88 -11.69 12.77
C ILE A 151 -5.81 -11.30 14.24
N GLY A 152 -5.82 -10.00 14.49
CA GLY A 152 -5.94 -9.43 15.82
C GLY A 152 -7.41 -9.26 16.21
N THR A 153 -7.79 -9.77 17.37
CA THR A 153 -9.16 -9.66 17.88
C THR A 153 -9.21 -8.89 19.19
N ILE A 154 -10.38 -8.36 19.51
CA ILE A 154 -10.64 -7.73 20.81
C ILE A 154 -10.97 -8.83 21.83
N ASN A 155 -10.14 -8.96 22.86
CA ASN A 155 -10.23 -9.97 23.94
C ASN A 155 -10.08 -11.43 23.49
N GLY A 156 -9.59 -11.69 22.27
CA GLY A 156 -9.31 -13.04 21.78
C GLY A 156 -7.84 -13.29 21.45
N GLY A 157 -6.99 -12.28 21.53
CA GLY A 157 -5.57 -12.36 21.20
C GLY A 157 -5.29 -12.33 19.70
N LEU A 158 -4.21 -13.02 19.33
CA LEU A 158 -3.74 -13.12 17.95
C LEU A 158 -4.13 -14.48 17.36
N ASN A 159 -4.61 -14.51 16.13
CA ASN A 159 -4.90 -15.74 15.41
C ASN A 159 -4.04 -15.82 14.16
N LYS A 160 -3.48 -16.99 13.87
CA LYS A 160 -2.84 -17.31 12.59
C LYS A 160 -3.75 -18.22 11.79
N PHE A 161 -4.21 -17.77 10.64
CA PHE A 161 -5.07 -18.54 9.74
C PHE A 161 -4.24 -19.27 8.68
N ASN A 162 -4.51 -20.56 8.53
CA ASN A 162 -3.98 -21.39 7.46
C ASN A 162 -5.03 -21.54 6.36
N ALA A 163 -4.76 -20.95 5.19
CA ALA A 163 -5.69 -20.96 4.06
C ALA A 163 -5.80 -22.32 3.33
N GLU A 164 -4.91 -23.28 3.59
CA GLU A 164 -4.99 -24.63 3.03
C GLU A 164 -5.94 -25.52 3.82
N THR A 165 -5.89 -25.43 5.15
CA THR A 165 -6.71 -26.23 6.07
C THR A 165 -7.94 -25.49 6.56
N GLU A 166 -8.04 -24.18 6.30
CA GLU A 166 -9.06 -23.27 6.80
C GLU A 166 -9.22 -23.29 8.33
N THR A 167 -8.09 -23.41 9.04
CA THR A 167 -8.04 -23.47 10.50
C THR A 167 -7.19 -22.35 11.10
N PHE A 168 -7.40 -22.10 12.39
CA PHE A 168 -6.75 -21.07 13.18
C PHE A 168 -5.86 -21.66 14.27
N ILE A 169 -4.68 -21.09 14.43
CA ILE A 169 -3.86 -21.23 15.65
C ILE A 169 -4.04 -19.97 16.48
N ARG A 170 -4.33 -20.13 17.78
CA ARG A 170 -4.65 -19.02 18.70
C ARG A 170 -3.47 -18.76 19.64
N TYR A 171 -3.04 -17.52 19.72
CA TYR A 171 -2.04 -17.04 20.67
C TYR A 171 -2.71 -16.05 21.63
N LYS A 172 -2.70 -16.38 22.92
CA LYS A 172 -3.34 -15.59 23.98
C LYS A 172 -2.32 -15.19 25.04
N ASN A 173 -2.72 -14.22 25.86
CA ASN A 173 -2.03 -13.93 27.10
C ASN A 173 -2.21 -15.07 28.09
N ASP A 174 -1.10 -15.57 28.58
CA ASP A 174 -1.02 -16.48 29.71
C ASP A 174 -0.24 -15.79 30.82
N PRO A 175 -0.88 -15.40 31.94
CA PRO A 175 -0.21 -14.78 33.07
C PRO A 175 0.93 -15.61 33.67
N ASP A 176 0.92 -16.92 33.49
CA ASP A 176 1.93 -17.85 34.01
C ASP A 176 3.09 -18.08 33.02
N ASP A 177 2.95 -17.66 31.76
CA ASP A 177 4.02 -17.72 30.76
C ASP A 177 4.46 -16.31 30.31
N PRO A 178 5.65 -15.83 30.73
CA PRO A 178 6.16 -14.51 30.34
C PRO A 178 6.49 -14.42 28.84
N ASN A 179 6.53 -15.53 28.11
CA ASN A 179 6.77 -15.57 26.67
C ASN A 179 5.48 -15.64 25.86
N SER A 180 4.30 -15.63 26.49
CA SER A 180 3.00 -15.55 25.83
C SER A 180 2.70 -14.13 25.34
N LEU A 181 1.59 -13.92 24.63
CA LEU A 181 1.18 -12.59 24.19
C LEU A 181 0.97 -11.66 25.41
N SER A 182 1.35 -10.39 25.35
CA SER A 182 1.26 -9.53 26.54
C SER A 182 -0.16 -9.12 26.94
N ASN A 183 -1.12 -9.16 26.01
CA ASN A 183 -2.52 -8.75 26.20
C ASN A 183 -3.41 -9.30 25.07
N ASP A 184 -4.64 -9.70 25.39
CA ASP A 184 -5.59 -10.31 24.44
C ASP A 184 -6.36 -9.31 23.56
N VAL A 185 -6.12 -8.00 23.71
CA VAL A 185 -6.67 -6.96 22.84
C VAL A 185 -5.61 -6.53 21.84
N VAL A 186 -5.63 -7.15 20.66
CA VAL A 186 -4.69 -6.87 19.57
C VAL A 186 -5.30 -5.84 18.63
N VAL A 187 -4.62 -4.70 18.45
CA VAL A 187 -5.16 -3.55 17.71
C VAL A 187 -4.35 -3.17 16.48
N SER A 188 -3.08 -3.56 16.40
CA SER A 188 -2.24 -3.34 15.22
C SER A 188 -1.29 -4.51 14.98
N LEU A 189 -1.01 -4.77 13.71
CA LEU A 189 -0.11 -5.82 13.24
C LEU A 189 0.79 -5.24 12.16
N TYR A 190 2.06 -5.63 12.18
CA TYR A 190 3.01 -5.23 11.16
C TYR A 190 4.07 -6.30 10.93
N GLU A 191 4.36 -6.61 9.67
CA GLU A 191 5.52 -7.41 9.30
C GLU A 191 6.63 -6.47 8.82
N ASP A 192 7.79 -6.54 9.49
CA ASP A 192 8.93 -5.75 9.06
C ASP A 192 9.63 -6.33 7.83
N ARG A 193 10.49 -5.55 7.19
CA ARG A 193 11.25 -5.96 5.99
C ARG A 193 12.17 -7.18 6.20
N SER A 194 12.34 -7.62 7.45
CA SER A 194 13.11 -8.81 7.81
C SER A 194 12.20 -10.01 8.13
N GLY A 195 10.88 -9.89 7.94
CA GLY A 195 9.89 -10.95 8.17
C GLY A 195 9.46 -11.09 9.63
N ASN A 196 9.91 -10.21 10.54
CA ASN A 196 9.47 -10.29 11.93
C ASN A 196 8.06 -9.73 12.05
N LEU A 197 7.22 -10.45 12.80
CA LEU A 197 5.87 -10.01 13.11
C LEU A 197 5.87 -9.18 14.41
N TRP A 198 5.26 -8.00 14.33
CA TRP A 198 5.08 -7.06 15.41
C TRP A 198 3.61 -6.89 15.71
N ILE A 199 3.27 -6.85 17.00
CA ILE A 199 1.89 -6.84 17.48
C ILE A 199 1.74 -5.71 18.49
N GLY A 200 0.92 -4.72 18.14
CA GLY A 200 0.51 -3.67 19.04
C GLY A 200 -0.76 -4.07 19.78
N THR A 201 -0.74 -3.88 21.09
CA THR A 201 -1.87 -4.24 21.96
C THR A 201 -2.46 -3.02 22.64
N TYR A 202 -3.70 -3.16 23.12
CA TYR A 202 -4.37 -2.15 23.93
C TYR A 202 -4.05 -2.35 25.42
N GLY A 203 -2.85 -1.91 25.83
CA GLY A 203 -2.43 -1.90 27.23
C GLY A 203 -1.35 -2.92 27.59
N GLY A 204 -0.91 -3.77 26.66
CA GLY A 204 0.22 -4.68 26.84
C GLY A 204 1.52 -4.23 26.15
N GLY A 205 1.52 -3.05 25.53
CA GLY A 205 2.65 -2.51 24.78
C GLY A 205 2.84 -3.16 23.40
N LEU A 206 4.09 -3.18 22.95
CA LEU A 206 4.53 -3.75 21.69
C LEU A 206 5.08 -5.16 21.93
N ASN A 207 4.66 -6.12 21.12
CA ASN A 207 5.18 -7.48 21.12
C ASN A 207 5.91 -7.78 19.81
N ARG A 208 7.03 -8.49 19.89
CA ARG A 208 7.69 -9.11 18.73
C ARG A 208 7.53 -10.62 18.82
N PHE A 209 6.97 -11.23 17.78
CA PHE A 209 6.80 -12.67 17.71
C PHE A 209 8.00 -13.34 17.02
N ASP A 210 8.63 -14.29 17.72
CA ASP A 210 9.65 -15.18 17.17
C ASP A 210 8.94 -16.37 16.53
N ARG A 211 8.94 -16.43 15.20
CA ARG A 211 8.21 -17.45 14.43
C ARG A 211 8.77 -18.87 14.64
N GLU A 212 10.06 -19.00 14.89
CA GLU A 212 10.72 -20.30 15.07
C GLU A 212 10.42 -20.89 16.44
N LYS A 213 10.51 -20.05 17.48
CA LYS A 213 10.28 -20.47 18.87
C LYS A 213 8.82 -20.38 19.29
N GLN A 214 8.00 -19.67 18.51
CA GLN A 214 6.62 -19.34 18.81
C GLN A 214 6.46 -18.59 20.14
N THR A 215 7.38 -17.66 20.43
CA THR A 215 7.40 -16.88 21.67
C THR A 215 7.34 -15.38 21.41
N PHE A 216 6.93 -14.61 22.42
CA PHE A 216 6.79 -13.17 22.36
C PHE A 216 7.85 -12.47 23.22
N THR A 217 8.49 -11.44 22.66
CA THR A 217 9.28 -10.47 23.40
C THR A 217 8.47 -9.20 23.59
N HIS A 218 8.33 -8.71 24.83
CA HIS A 218 7.52 -7.53 25.14
C HIS A 218 8.37 -6.26 25.30
N TYR A 219 7.83 -5.14 24.82
CA TYR A 219 8.34 -3.80 25.06
C TYR A 219 7.20 -2.95 25.64
N ARG A 220 7.39 -2.50 26.89
CA ARG A 220 6.37 -1.78 27.66
C ARG A 220 6.87 -0.40 28.09
N HIS A 221 5.93 0.43 28.50
CA HIS A 221 6.21 1.70 29.12
C HIS A 221 6.75 1.48 30.54
N ASP A 222 7.87 2.12 30.82
CA ASP A 222 8.45 2.21 32.16
C ASP A 222 8.65 3.70 32.50
N PRO A 223 7.85 4.25 33.43
CA PRO A 223 7.96 5.65 33.86
C PRO A 223 9.34 6.03 34.41
N GLN A 224 10.15 5.07 34.82
CA GLN A 224 11.50 5.30 35.36
C GLN A 224 12.59 5.22 34.28
N ASN A 225 12.23 4.83 33.06
CA ASN A 225 13.15 4.67 31.95
C ASN A 225 12.67 5.44 30.72
N SER A 226 13.28 6.59 30.46
CA SER A 226 12.99 7.45 29.30
C SER A 226 13.36 6.82 27.95
N ASN A 227 14.07 5.69 27.94
CA ASN A 227 14.35 4.92 26.74
C ASN A 227 13.38 3.74 26.56
N SER A 228 12.32 3.61 27.36
CA SER A 228 11.27 2.58 27.22
C SER A 228 10.15 3.05 26.27
N LEU A 229 9.12 2.24 26.01
CA LEU A 229 8.00 2.66 25.18
C LEU A 229 7.28 3.87 25.81
N SER A 230 6.74 4.79 25.00
CA SER A 230 6.07 6.00 25.54
C SER A 230 4.69 5.74 26.16
N HIS A 231 4.02 4.64 25.79
CA HIS A 231 2.69 4.27 26.26
C HIS A 231 2.38 2.81 25.89
N ASP A 232 1.64 2.08 26.74
CA ASP A 232 1.34 0.66 26.51
C ASP A 232 0.18 0.38 25.53
N ILE A 233 -0.37 1.41 24.89
CA ILE A 233 -1.43 1.26 23.89
C ILE A 233 -0.81 1.64 22.55
N VAL A 234 -0.50 0.63 21.76
CA VAL A 234 0.20 0.75 20.47
C VAL A 234 -0.82 0.64 19.35
N LEU A 235 -1.15 1.78 18.75
CA LEU A 235 -2.21 1.90 17.75
C LEU A 235 -1.72 1.64 16.33
N ASP A 236 -0.45 1.93 16.05
CA ASP A 236 0.13 1.70 14.74
C ASP A 236 1.62 1.41 14.81
N ILE A 237 2.11 0.66 13.83
CA ILE A 237 3.50 0.22 13.71
C ILE A 237 3.89 0.35 12.24
N TYR A 238 4.95 1.08 11.96
CA TYR A 238 5.35 1.36 10.58
C TYR A 238 6.86 1.35 10.41
N GLN A 239 7.36 0.69 9.36
CA GLN A 239 8.77 0.77 8.98
C GLN A 239 8.93 1.59 7.70
N ASP A 240 9.63 2.73 7.81
CA ASP A 240 9.85 3.60 6.67
C ASP A 240 10.94 3.09 5.70
N SER A 241 11.04 3.74 4.55
CA SER A 241 12.02 3.49 3.49
C SER A 241 13.48 3.64 3.96
N GLN A 242 13.72 4.43 5.02
CA GLN A 242 15.01 4.61 5.66
C GLN A 242 15.29 3.56 6.76
N LYS A 243 14.44 2.54 6.86
CA LYS A 243 14.48 1.44 7.84
C LYS A 243 14.24 1.88 9.29
N ASN A 244 13.80 3.11 9.53
CA ASN A 244 13.36 3.54 10.85
C ASN A 244 12.06 2.81 11.21
N PHE A 245 11.94 2.45 12.48
CA PHE A 245 10.76 1.79 13.00
C PHE A 245 9.98 2.79 13.85
N TRP A 246 8.72 3.03 13.49
CA TRP A 246 7.86 4.03 14.08
C TRP A 246 6.68 3.36 14.76
N ILE A 247 6.26 3.93 15.88
CA ILE A 247 5.19 3.43 16.72
C ILE A 247 4.25 4.59 17.05
N GLY A 248 2.99 4.42 16.68
CA GLY A 248 1.90 5.32 17.05
C GLY A 248 1.28 4.85 18.36
N THR A 249 1.05 5.77 19.30
CA THR A 249 0.47 5.43 20.60
C THR A 249 -0.75 6.28 20.95
N MET A 250 -1.61 5.76 21.82
CA MET A 250 -2.85 6.43 22.28
C MET A 250 -2.62 7.62 23.23
N GLY A 251 -1.38 7.94 23.58
CA GLY A 251 -1.13 9.04 24.52
C GLY A 251 0.33 9.41 24.73
N GLY A 252 1.26 8.61 24.21
CA GLY A 252 2.69 8.88 24.28
C GLY A 252 3.26 9.59 23.04
N GLY A 253 2.42 9.93 22.05
CA GLY A 253 2.85 10.54 20.79
C GLY A 253 3.41 9.53 19.79
N LEU A 254 4.26 10.04 18.90
CA LEU A 254 5.01 9.24 17.92
C LEU A 254 6.31 8.79 18.56
N THR A 255 6.60 7.50 18.51
CA THR A 255 7.84 6.93 19.05
C THR A 255 8.66 6.28 17.95
N LYS A 256 9.94 6.63 17.87
CA LYS A 256 10.93 5.92 17.03
C LYS A 256 11.60 4.84 17.85
N PHE A 257 11.63 3.62 17.35
CA PHE A 257 12.28 2.49 17.99
C PHE A 257 13.57 2.10 17.25
N ASP A 258 14.68 2.18 17.96
CA ASP A 258 15.94 1.58 17.51
C ASP A 258 15.98 0.13 17.97
N ARG A 259 15.85 -0.79 17.01
CA ARG A 259 15.76 -2.23 17.27
C ARG A 259 17.11 -2.86 17.65
N GLU A 260 18.23 -2.20 17.32
CA GLU A 260 19.57 -2.71 17.62
C GLU A 260 19.95 -2.40 19.07
N SER A 261 19.85 -1.12 19.45
CA SER A 261 20.11 -0.67 20.83
C SER A 261 18.94 -0.95 21.79
N LYS A 262 17.76 -1.29 21.24
CA LYS A 262 16.49 -1.45 21.96
C LYS A 262 16.05 -0.18 22.71
N THR A 263 16.36 0.99 22.16
CA THR A 263 16.00 2.29 22.77
C THR A 263 14.90 2.99 21.99
N PHE A 264 14.09 3.76 22.70
CA PHE A 264 12.97 4.50 22.13
C PHE A 264 13.22 6.02 22.20
N THR A 265 12.82 6.75 21.16
CA THR A 265 12.87 8.22 21.11
C THR A 265 11.47 8.76 20.89
N HIS A 266 11.02 9.67 21.74
CA HIS A 266 9.63 10.15 21.76
C HIS A 266 9.49 11.53 21.11
N TYR A 267 8.44 11.70 20.32
CA TYR A 267 8.00 12.97 19.74
C TYR A 267 6.59 13.25 20.24
N GLN A 268 6.47 14.25 21.11
CA GLN A 268 5.25 14.58 21.80
C GLN A 268 4.79 16.01 21.48
N HIS A 269 3.53 16.27 21.80
CA HIS A 269 2.94 17.60 21.77
C HIS A 269 3.51 18.45 22.90
N ASP A 270 4.08 19.58 22.53
CA ASP A 270 4.49 20.65 23.43
C ASP A 270 3.70 21.92 23.08
N PRO A 271 2.82 22.41 23.98
CA PRO A 271 2.08 23.65 23.76
C PRO A 271 2.95 24.90 23.56
N ALA A 272 4.21 24.87 24.01
CA ALA A 272 5.17 25.97 23.83
C ALA A 272 5.93 25.92 22.50
N ASP A 273 5.94 24.76 21.82
CA ASP A 273 6.59 24.59 20.52
C ASP A 273 5.55 24.28 19.43
N PRO A 274 5.21 25.25 18.56
CA PRO A 274 4.25 25.05 17.48
C PRO A 274 4.74 24.05 16.41
N THR A 275 6.02 23.68 16.43
CA THR A 275 6.62 22.71 15.50
C THR A 275 6.72 21.31 16.10
N SER A 276 6.27 21.11 17.35
CA SER A 276 6.09 19.80 17.98
C SER A 276 4.89 19.04 17.38
N LEU A 277 4.65 17.80 17.80
CA LEU A 277 3.50 17.03 17.32
C LEU A 277 2.18 17.73 17.68
N SER A 278 1.18 17.73 16.80
CA SER A 278 -0.08 18.44 17.08
C SER A 278 -0.85 17.84 18.27
N HIS A 279 -0.74 16.52 18.50
CA HIS A 279 -1.40 15.77 19.57
C HIS A 279 -0.72 14.43 19.88
N ASN A 280 -0.84 13.96 21.12
CA ASN A 280 -0.17 12.71 21.56
C ASN A 280 -0.94 11.41 21.24
N ARG A 281 -2.16 11.49 20.69
CA ARG A 281 -2.89 10.34 20.14
C ARG A 281 -2.53 10.17 18.67
N VAL A 282 -1.59 9.29 18.38
CA VAL A 282 -1.19 8.96 17.01
C VAL A 282 -1.94 7.71 16.58
N TRP A 283 -2.78 7.84 15.56
CA TRP A 283 -3.66 6.77 15.09
C TRP A 283 -3.06 6.00 13.92
N GLU A 284 -2.44 6.71 12.98
CA GLU A 284 -1.86 6.12 11.77
C GLU A 284 -0.57 6.84 11.37
N ILE A 285 0.36 6.09 10.80
CA ILE A 285 1.66 6.51 10.30
C ILE A 285 1.81 5.99 8.88
N TYR A 286 2.10 6.89 7.94
CA TYR A 286 2.24 6.52 6.54
C TYR A 286 3.38 7.28 5.87
N GLU A 287 4.18 6.61 5.05
CA GLU A 287 5.16 7.27 4.20
C GLU A 287 4.65 7.38 2.75
N ASP A 288 4.61 8.61 2.23
CA ASP A 288 4.26 8.83 0.83
C ASP A 288 5.37 8.45 -0.14
N ARG A 289 5.05 8.43 -1.45
CA ARG A 289 6.01 8.06 -2.51
C ARG A 289 7.21 9.00 -2.62
N ASN A 290 7.11 10.22 -2.08
CA ASN A 290 8.21 11.18 -2.04
C ASN A 290 9.07 11.00 -0.77
N GLY A 291 8.75 10.01 0.07
CA GLY A 291 9.41 9.73 1.33
C GLY A 291 8.99 10.65 2.47
N SER A 292 7.90 11.40 2.36
CA SER A 292 7.41 12.20 3.49
C SER A 292 6.66 11.30 4.46
N LEU A 293 6.98 11.42 5.75
CA LEU A 293 6.29 10.70 6.81
C LEU A 293 5.10 11.53 7.30
N TRP A 294 3.91 10.95 7.23
CA TRP A 294 2.64 11.52 7.62
C TRP A 294 2.12 10.82 8.88
N ILE A 295 1.56 11.60 9.79
CA ILE A 295 1.08 11.14 11.10
C ILE A 295 -0.34 11.66 11.31
N GLY A 296 -1.30 10.75 11.24
CA GLY A 296 -2.70 10.98 11.59
C GLY A 296 -2.85 11.06 13.11
N THR A 297 -3.51 12.11 13.59
CA THR A 297 -3.77 12.27 15.02
C THR A 297 -5.24 12.40 15.31
N MET A 298 -5.66 11.81 16.43
CA MET A 298 -7.06 11.92 16.86
C MET A 298 -7.37 13.36 17.26
N ASN A 299 -8.34 13.99 16.60
CA ASN A 299 -8.92 15.31 16.87
C ASN A 299 -8.00 16.53 16.64
N ARG A 300 -6.79 16.38 16.08
CA ARG A 300 -5.91 17.53 15.76
C ARG A 300 -5.22 17.45 14.40
N GLY A 301 -5.86 16.73 13.48
CA GLY A 301 -5.53 16.72 12.07
C GLY A 301 -4.30 15.88 11.74
N LEU A 302 -3.68 16.23 10.61
CA LEU A 302 -2.58 15.51 9.99
C LEU A 302 -1.26 16.24 10.23
N ASN A 303 -0.20 15.49 10.52
CA ASN A 303 1.14 16.06 10.70
C ASN A 303 2.07 15.52 9.62
N LYS A 304 2.86 16.40 9.00
CA LYS A 304 3.99 16.01 8.14
C LYS A 304 5.28 16.15 8.93
N PHE A 305 6.00 15.06 9.11
CA PHE A 305 7.25 15.04 9.86
C PHE A 305 8.46 15.31 8.96
N ASN A 306 9.24 16.32 9.34
CA ASN A 306 10.53 16.60 8.74
C ASN A 306 11.64 15.91 9.55
N ARG A 307 12.24 14.87 8.97
CA ARG A 307 13.28 14.06 9.63
C ARG A 307 14.57 14.83 9.94
N GLN A 308 14.90 15.85 9.15
CA GLN A 308 16.16 16.61 9.32
C GLN A 308 16.06 17.58 10.49
N SER A 309 15.00 18.39 10.52
CA SER A 309 14.74 19.34 11.61
C SER A 309 14.07 18.70 12.82
N LYS A 310 13.58 17.46 12.70
CA LYS A 310 12.78 16.75 13.71
C LYS A 310 11.54 17.53 14.13
N SER A 311 10.91 18.20 13.18
CA SER A 311 9.74 19.06 13.41
C SER A 311 8.54 18.64 12.57
N PHE A 312 7.36 19.13 12.95
CA PHE A 312 6.08 18.78 12.35
C PHE A 312 5.43 20.01 11.72
N THR A 313 4.87 19.82 10.53
CA THR A 313 3.93 20.77 9.91
C THR A 313 2.51 20.24 10.10
N HIS A 314 1.62 21.05 10.66
CA HIS A 314 0.23 20.63 10.94
C HIS A 314 -0.70 21.04 9.81
N TYR A 315 -1.60 20.14 9.45
CA TYR A 315 -2.72 20.37 8.55
C TYR A 315 -3.99 20.09 9.34
N LYS A 316 -4.95 21.02 9.30
CA LYS A 316 -6.21 20.96 10.06
C LYS A 316 -7.39 21.24 9.14
N HIS A 317 -8.57 20.81 9.55
CA HIS A 317 -9.82 21.24 8.95
C HIS A 317 -10.02 22.74 9.22
N ASP A 318 -10.31 23.47 8.15
CA ASP A 318 -10.73 24.85 8.14
C ASP A 318 -12.06 24.93 7.36
N PRO A 319 -13.19 25.25 8.01
CA PRO A 319 -14.49 25.30 7.34
C PRO A 319 -14.56 26.38 6.24
N ASP A 320 -13.66 27.36 6.25
CA ASP A 320 -13.61 28.44 5.27
C ASP A 320 -12.65 28.15 4.09
N ASP A 321 -11.83 27.10 4.18
CA ASP A 321 -10.95 26.64 3.09
C ASP A 321 -11.42 25.26 2.57
N PRO A 322 -12.00 25.18 1.36
CA PRO A 322 -12.46 23.92 0.77
C PRO A 322 -11.31 22.95 0.41
N ASN A 323 -10.04 23.40 0.46
CA ASN A 323 -8.87 22.56 0.26
C ASN A 323 -8.25 22.07 1.57
N SER A 324 -8.82 22.43 2.72
CA SER A 324 -8.40 21.92 4.02
C SER A 324 -8.87 20.48 4.24
N LEU A 325 -8.45 19.88 5.36
CA LEU A 325 -8.93 18.53 5.71
C LEU A 325 -10.46 18.53 5.87
N SER A 326 -11.14 17.44 5.54
CA SER A 326 -12.58 17.31 5.78
C SER A 326 -12.94 17.16 7.27
N ASN A 327 -12.00 16.69 8.10
CA ASN A 327 -12.12 16.59 9.55
C ASN A 327 -10.72 16.63 10.22
N ASN A 328 -10.69 16.88 11.53
CA ASN A 328 -9.48 16.81 12.36
C ASN A 328 -9.25 15.44 13.02
N VAL A 329 -10.14 14.47 12.81
CA VAL A 329 -9.88 13.05 13.07
C VAL A 329 -9.34 12.47 11.77
N VAL A 330 -8.06 12.10 11.78
CA VAL A 330 -7.33 11.56 10.63
C VAL A 330 -6.72 10.23 11.01
#